data_AF-A0A4Q5Q2V5-F1
#
_entry.id   AF-A0A4Q5Q2V5-F1
#
_cell.length_a   1.000
_cell.length_b   1.000
_cell.length_c   1.000
_cell.angle_alpha   90.00
_cell.angle_beta   90.00
_cell.angle_gamma   90.00
#
_symmetry.space_group_name_H-M   'P 1'
#
loop_
_entity.id
_entity.type
_entity.pdbx_description
1 polymer ?
#
loop_
_entity_poly.entity_id
_entity_poly.type
_entity_poly.pdbx_seq_one_letter_code
_entity_poly.pdbx_strand_id
1 'polypeptide(L)'
;MEGFYTELMNVKIDKHESVFNGLVLREKVDELALHKLINSDLLKEVTNPFTCKLYADEKEQLMNYRKLIKDGYAHILYHKVGYGRCSSNGGLSYLTIRRQVRHTLARDQMVDLDIENCHPVLMVQMLQRHGFNCVYLNDYVCNRNRWFTMVADFWQLDKHVDKAEIRDCCKRLFLRIMYGGGYTNWERDLKLDHKTDLPDELQGFIKEVKNIIDLFVSLNPELKESITKTKEGEGNIRGSVCSTVMLEKENAILEIIYLYLKRRGAGQTMSLCADGIMIKKECYNELLLKELEVEIFIKSGFIVHLSKKEMDQGFNDLDSHIVQHLPFVPNQDYSEINAILNRLTLMYDDFKLSEYYVDGIDIVKEKQNCLTIKCNTRKKCKLCKVTHTTGYGYLKINDNGNFVFSCHGCSKVFKKSDKGLALMRNVQRENIDNNIQQFFTLDTTGVEMIREQSQFLGCDEAGVIVFKKGFDNKFLLLHSDMGKGKTTFINTIMQYK
;
A
#
# COMPACT_ATOMS: atom_id res chain seq x y z
N MET A 1 41.73 2.28 9.63
CA MET A 1 40.57 2.41 8.72
C MET A 1 40.55 1.34 7.63
N GLU A 2 41.45 0.34 7.66
CA GLU A 2 41.30 -0.88 6.86
C GLU A 2 40.50 -1.90 7.68
N GLY A 3 39.34 -2.34 7.19
CA GLY A 3 38.57 -3.42 7.82
C GLY A 3 37.05 -3.33 7.68
N PHE A 4 36.46 -2.13 7.58
CA PHE A 4 34.99 -1.97 7.54
C PHE A 4 34.39 -1.81 6.13
N TYR A 5 35.21 -1.57 5.10
CA TYR A 5 34.74 -1.13 3.78
C TYR A 5 34.74 -2.19 2.67
N THR A 6 35.14 -3.43 2.95
CA THR A 6 35.49 -4.40 1.89
C THR A 6 34.30 -5.22 1.41
N GLU A 7 33.40 -5.62 2.28
CA GLU A 7 32.39 -6.64 1.93
C GLU A 7 31.27 -6.11 1.04
N LEU A 8 30.78 -4.88 1.29
CA LEU A 8 29.65 -4.36 0.50
C LEU A 8 30.04 -4.07 -0.96
N MET A 9 31.30 -3.78 -1.22
CA MET A 9 31.80 -3.51 -2.57
C MET A 9 32.13 -4.78 -3.36
N ASN A 10 32.07 -5.96 -2.74
CA ASN A 10 32.31 -7.25 -3.40
C ASN A 10 31.22 -7.58 -4.42
N VAL A 11 31.62 -8.10 -5.59
CA VAL A 11 30.69 -8.57 -6.62
C VAL A 11 29.98 -9.86 -6.22
N LYS A 12 30.68 -10.73 -5.49
CA LYS A 12 30.04 -11.87 -4.83
C LYS A 12 29.15 -11.36 -3.70
N ILE A 13 27.92 -11.86 -3.64
CA ILE A 13 27.00 -11.62 -2.54
C ILE A 13 26.77 -12.92 -1.77
N ASP A 14 26.62 -12.78 -0.46
CA ASP A 14 26.14 -13.84 0.43
C ASP A 14 24.76 -13.41 0.97
N LYS A 15 23.95 -14.37 1.41
CA LYS A 15 22.64 -14.04 2.00
C LYS A 15 22.85 -13.23 3.27
N HIS A 16 22.33 -12.00 3.30
CA HIS A 16 22.32 -11.20 4.50
C HIS A 16 20.90 -11.09 5.08
N GLU A 17 20.78 -11.24 6.40
CA GLU A 17 19.54 -10.90 7.09
C GLU A 17 19.40 -9.38 7.13
N SER A 18 18.23 -8.89 6.69
CA SER A 18 17.99 -7.45 6.62
C SER A 18 17.39 -6.93 7.91
N VAL A 19 17.81 -5.73 8.35
CA VAL A 19 17.18 -5.04 9.49
C VAL A 19 15.70 -4.68 9.25
N PHE A 20 15.24 -4.73 8.00
CA PHE A 20 13.84 -4.54 7.66
C PHE A 20 13.00 -5.82 7.80
N ASN A 21 13.62 -7.00 7.95
CA ASN A 21 12.88 -8.25 8.05
C ASN A 21 12.07 -8.30 9.35
N GLY A 22 10.75 -8.43 9.25
CA GLY A 22 9.83 -8.37 10.39
C GLY A 22 9.59 -6.97 10.95
N LEU A 23 10.17 -5.93 10.33
CA LEU A 23 9.99 -4.55 10.78
C LEU A 23 8.65 -3.99 10.30
N VAL A 24 7.97 -3.25 11.18
CA VAL A 24 6.80 -2.46 10.83
C VAL A 24 7.21 -0.99 10.70
N LEU A 25 7.05 -0.42 9.52
CA LEU A 25 7.22 1.01 9.26
C LEU A 25 5.85 1.66 9.04
N ARG A 26 5.75 2.96 9.32
CA ARG A 26 4.50 3.72 9.22
C ARG A 26 4.53 4.67 8.04
N GLU A 27 3.54 4.59 7.16
CA GLU A 27 3.35 5.54 6.07
C GLU A 27 2.28 6.56 6.47
N LYS A 28 2.59 7.87 6.40
CA LYS A 28 1.58 8.91 6.66
C LYS A 28 0.67 9.04 5.44
N VAL A 29 -0.64 8.88 5.63
CA VAL A 29 -1.63 8.85 4.55
C VAL A 29 -2.61 10.00 4.67
N ASP A 30 -2.93 10.66 3.55
CA ASP A 30 -4.14 11.48 3.44
C ASP A 30 -5.37 10.55 3.28
N GLU A 31 -6.06 10.29 4.38
CA GLU A 31 -7.23 9.41 4.41
C GLU A 31 -8.42 9.95 3.61
N LEU A 32 -8.57 11.27 3.52
CA LEU A 32 -9.63 11.90 2.73
C LEU A 32 -9.35 11.69 1.24
N ALA A 33 -8.12 11.93 0.80
CA ALA A 33 -7.69 11.67 -0.57
C ALA A 33 -7.84 10.19 -0.92
N LEU A 34 -7.46 9.27 -0.02
CA LEU A 34 -7.66 7.83 -0.20
C LEU A 34 -9.13 7.48 -0.37
N HIS A 35 -10.00 8.02 0.48
CA HIS A 35 -11.44 7.79 0.39
C HIS A 35 -12.00 8.31 -0.94
N LYS A 36 -11.59 9.50 -1.39
CA LYS A 36 -12.01 10.04 -2.70
C LYS A 36 -11.53 9.14 -3.84
N LEU A 37 -10.27 8.71 -3.82
CA LEU A 37 -9.68 7.83 -4.84
C LEU A 37 -10.46 6.50 -4.98
N ILE A 38 -10.75 5.81 -3.87
CA ILE A 38 -11.51 4.55 -3.87
C ILE A 38 -12.90 4.71 -4.50
N ASN A 39 -13.47 5.90 -4.41
CA ASN A 39 -14.80 6.25 -4.91
C ASN A 39 -14.78 7.05 -6.22
N SER A 40 -13.63 7.07 -6.92
CA SER A 40 -13.43 7.80 -8.17
C SER A 40 -13.34 6.88 -9.40
N ASP A 41 -13.36 7.47 -10.59
CA ASP A 41 -13.08 6.81 -11.88
C ASP A 41 -11.58 6.87 -12.29
N LEU A 42 -10.69 7.35 -11.42
CA LEU A 42 -9.27 7.58 -11.70
C LEU A 42 -8.37 6.33 -11.55
N LEU A 43 -8.94 5.27 -10.99
CA LEU A 43 -8.23 4.02 -10.68
C LEU A 43 -8.27 3.07 -11.88
N LYS A 44 -7.14 2.40 -12.13
CA LYS A 44 -6.95 1.50 -13.29
C LYS A 44 -7.12 0.04 -12.89
N GLU A 45 -7.46 -0.79 -13.86
CA GLU A 45 -7.26 -2.25 -13.75
C GLU A 45 -5.76 -2.54 -13.54
N VAL A 46 -5.41 -3.40 -12.59
CA VAL A 46 -4.02 -3.57 -12.17
C VAL A 46 -3.27 -4.37 -13.23
N THR A 47 -2.38 -3.66 -13.91
CA THR A 47 -1.31 -4.22 -14.73
C THR A 47 0.03 -3.85 -14.12
N ASN A 48 0.21 -4.04 -12.80
CA ASN A 48 1.51 -3.77 -12.16
C ASN A 48 2.42 -5.01 -12.22
N PRO A 49 3.55 -4.96 -12.96
CA PRO A 49 4.51 -6.07 -13.02
C PRO A 49 5.22 -6.37 -11.68
N PHE A 50 5.18 -5.47 -10.70
CA PHE A 50 5.74 -5.69 -9.35
C PHE A 50 4.82 -6.48 -8.42
N THR A 51 3.50 -6.49 -8.66
CA THR A 51 2.52 -7.13 -7.76
C THR A 51 1.97 -8.45 -8.28
N CYS A 52 2.40 -8.94 -9.46
CA CYS A 52 1.98 -10.22 -10.04
C CYS A 52 0.53 -10.61 -9.67
N LYS A 53 -0.47 -9.89 -10.20
CA LYS A 53 -1.91 -10.22 -10.05
C LYS A 53 -2.40 -10.44 -8.59
N LEU A 54 -1.82 -9.78 -7.59
CA LEU A 54 -2.33 -9.87 -6.20
C LEU A 54 -3.74 -9.28 -6.04
N TYR A 55 -4.09 -8.29 -6.87
CA TYR A 55 -5.37 -7.60 -6.85
C TYR A 55 -5.91 -7.50 -8.28
N ALA A 56 -7.23 -7.52 -8.44
CA ALA A 56 -7.90 -7.36 -9.73
C ALA A 56 -7.71 -5.93 -10.28
N ASP A 57 -7.81 -4.92 -9.41
CA ASP A 57 -7.69 -3.51 -9.78
C ASP A 57 -7.10 -2.63 -8.66
N GLU A 58 -6.83 -1.36 -8.99
CA GLU A 58 -6.21 -0.41 -8.05
C GLU A 58 -7.19 -0.09 -6.90
N LYS A 59 -8.50 -0.20 -7.14
CA LYS A 59 -9.52 0.02 -6.11
C LYS A 59 -9.44 -1.06 -5.04
N GLU A 60 -9.34 -2.32 -5.43
CA GLU A 60 -9.14 -3.45 -4.52
C GLU A 60 -7.81 -3.32 -3.75
N GLN A 61 -6.73 -2.93 -4.44
CA GLN A 61 -5.44 -2.68 -3.78
C GLN A 61 -5.57 -1.59 -2.71
N LEU A 62 -6.19 -0.44 -3.03
CA LEU A 62 -6.36 0.67 -2.10
C LEU A 62 -7.34 0.35 -0.96
N MET A 63 -8.38 -0.43 -1.21
CA MET A 63 -9.27 -0.93 -0.17
C MET A 63 -8.54 -1.84 0.82
N ASN A 64 -7.60 -2.68 0.35
CA ASN A 64 -6.76 -3.49 1.23
C ASN A 64 -5.69 -2.66 1.94
N TYR A 65 -5.09 -1.69 1.27
CA TYR A 65 -4.17 -0.73 1.87
C TYR A 65 -4.84 0.07 3.01
N ARG A 66 -6.10 0.51 2.81
CA ARG A 66 -6.90 1.21 3.83
C ARG A 66 -7.03 0.41 5.13
N LYS A 67 -7.10 -0.92 5.07
CA LYS A 67 -7.21 -1.79 6.26
C LYS A 67 -5.95 -1.76 7.13
N LEU A 68 -4.82 -1.31 6.58
CA LEU A 68 -3.57 -1.15 7.32
C LEU A 68 -3.51 0.18 8.09
N ILE A 69 -4.47 1.08 7.87
CA ILE A 69 -4.45 2.43 8.44
C ILE A 69 -4.98 2.40 9.87
N LYS A 70 -4.16 2.88 10.80
CA LYS A 70 -4.49 3.11 12.21
C LYS A 70 -3.83 4.41 12.66
N ASP A 71 -4.59 5.23 13.38
CA ASP A 71 -4.13 6.54 13.90
C ASP A 71 -3.59 7.47 12.80
N GLY A 72 -4.19 7.39 11.60
CA GLY A 72 -3.78 8.14 10.42
C GLY A 72 -2.45 7.72 9.78
N TYR A 73 -1.99 6.48 10.03
CA TYR A 73 -0.82 5.88 9.40
C TYR A 73 -1.12 4.48 8.89
N ALA A 74 -0.63 4.12 7.70
CA ALA A 74 -0.61 2.73 7.26
C ALA A 74 0.59 1.99 7.90
N HIS A 75 0.33 0.88 8.59
CA HIS A 75 1.36 0.08 9.27
C HIS A 75 1.82 -1.05 8.36
N ILE A 76 3.01 -0.91 7.78
CA ILE A 76 3.53 -1.78 6.72
C ILE A 76 4.56 -2.75 7.30
N LEU A 77 4.23 -4.04 7.28
CA LEU A 77 5.16 -5.11 7.63
C LEU A 77 6.07 -5.44 6.44
N TYR A 78 7.37 -5.33 6.64
CA TYR A 78 8.39 -5.71 5.66
C TYR A 78 8.94 -7.10 5.96
N HIS A 79 9.28 -7.83 4.90
CA HIS A 79 9.92 -9.15 4.99
C HIS A 79 10.95 -9.31 3.88
N LYS A 80 12.00 -10.09 4.15
CA LYS A 80 13.00 -10.49 3.15
C LYS A 80 12.93 -11.99 2.93
N VAL A 81 12.89 -12.43 1.68
CA VAL A 81 12.95 -13.84 1.31
C VAL A 81 14.16 -14.06 0.42
N GLY A 82 15.17 -14.77 0.91
CA GLY A 82 16.38 -15.07 0.15
C GLY A 82 17.21 -13.81 -0.13
N TYR A 83 17.39 -13.49 -1.41
CA TYR A 83 18.25 -12.40 -1.89
C TYR A 83 17.41 -11.22 -2.40
N GLY A 84 18.03 -10.03 -2.44
CA GLY A 84 17.45 -8.82 -2.97
C GLY A 84 16.75 -7.97 -1.92
N ARG A 85 15.80 -7.14 -2.35
CA ARG A 85 15.15 -6.17 -1.49
C ARG A 85 14.10 -6.79 -0.58
N CYS A 86 13.91 -6.15 0.57
CA CYS A 86 12.72 -6.38 1.37
C CYS A 86 11.47 -5.93 0.62
N SER A 87 10.38 -6.65 0.84
CA SER A 87 9.08 -6.41 0.22
C SER A 87 8.03 -6.18 1.29
N SER A 88 7.06 -5.31 1.00
CA SER A 88 5.89 -5.12 1.87
C SER A 88 4.98 -6.32 1.80
N ASN A 89 4.44 -6.76 2.94
CA ASN A 89 3.47 -7.85 2.98
C ASN A 89 2.24 -7.53 2.11
N GLY A 90 1.77 -8.51 1.34
CA GLY A 90 0.65 -8.36 0.40
C GLY A 90 0.87 -7.35 -0.72
N GLY A 91 2.09 -6.81 -0.91
CA GLY A 91 2.30 -5.73 -1.88
C GLY A 91 1.49 -4.46 -1.56
N LEU A 92 1.33 -4.15 -0.28
CA LEU A 92 0.59 -2.98 0.22
C LEU A 92 1.58 -1.97 0.83
N SER A 93 2.17 -1.13 -0.01
CA SER A 93 3.02 0.01 0.41
C SER A 93 3.03 1.06 -0.69
N TYR A 94 3.59 2.23 -0.40
CA TYR A 94 3.81 3.23 -1.44
C TYR A 94 4.73 2.76 -2.58
N LEU A 95 5.58 1.75 -2.38
CA LEU A 95 6.37 1.18 -3.48
C LEU A 95 5.48 0.57 -4.58
N THR A 96 4.40 -0.10 -4.20
CA THR A 96 3.57 -0.90 -5.11
C THR A 96 2.35 -0.16 -5.64
N ILE A 97 2.01 0.99 -5.05
CA ILE A 97 0.94 1.88 -5.50
C ILE A 97 1.45 2.71 -6.69
N ARG A 98 0.64 2.84 -7.75
CA ARG A 98 0.98 3.63 -8.94
C ARG A 98 1.37 5.05 -8.55
N ARG A 99 2.43 5.57 -9.16
CA ARG A 99 3.03 6.89 -8.86
C ARG A 99 1.99 8.01 -8.70
N GLN A 100 1.04 8.14 -9.63
CA GLN A 100 0.04 9.20 -9.58
C GLN A 100 -0.87 9.09 -8.35
N VAL A 101 -1.30 7.87 -8.02
CA VAL A 101 -2.09 7.58 -6.81
C VAL A 101 -1.24 7.87 -5.57
N ARG A 102 0.00 7.36 -5.52
CA ARG A 102 0.93 7.60 -4.40
C ARG A 102 1.18 9.08 -4.15
N HIS A 103 1.47 9.86 -5.19
CA HIS A 103 1.73 11.30 -5.06
C HIS A 103 0.50 12.01 -4.49
N THR A 104 -0.69 11.62 -4.93
CA THR A 104 -1.95 12.15 -4.40
C THR A 104 -2.11 11.89 -2.89
N LEU A 105 -1.68 10.71 -2.42
CA LEU A 105 -1.80 10.32 -1.01
C LEU A 105 -0.72 10.92 -0.09
N ALA A 106 0.44 11.26 -0.63
CA ALA A 106 1.65 11.51 0.16
C ALA A 106 2.26 12.91 -0.01
N ARG A 107 2.00 13.62 -1.12
CA ARG A 107 2.70 14.87 -1.50
C ARG A 107 2.69 15.95 -0.43
N ASP A 108 1.65 16.01 0.39
CA ASP A 108 1.47 17.06 1.38
C ASP A 108 2.16 16.74 2.71
N GLN A 109 2.48 15.48 2.98
CA GLN A 109 2.94 14.99 4.28
C GLN A 109 4.36 14.41 4.25
N MET A 110 4.79 13.90 3.09
CA MET A 110 6.04 13.15 2.92
C MET A 110 6.99 13.86 1.94
N VAL A 111 8.25 13.47 1.95
CA VAL A 111 9.30 13.85 0.99
C VAL A 111 9.92 12.58 0.43
N ASP A 112 10.07 12.51 -0.89
CA ASP A 112 10.70 11.38 -1.59
C ASP A 112 12.20 11.69 -1.79
N LEU A 113 13.06 10.85 -1.21
CA LEU A 113 14.51 10.95 -1.27
C LEU A 113 15.04 9.76 -2.08
N ASP A 114 15.79 10.01 -3.14
CA ASP A 114 16.13 8.99 -4.12
C ASP A 114 17.59 9.07 -4.52
N ILE A 115 18.22 7.92 -4.72
CA ILE A 115 19.61 7.84 -5.15
C ILE A 115 19.68 8.03 -6.67
N GLU A 116 20.42 9.04 -7.11
CA GLU A 116 20.56 9.31 -8.53
C GLU A 116 21.31 8.18 -9.25
N ASN A 117 20.61 7.54 -10.19
CA ASN A 117 21.21 6.52 -11.06
C ASN A 117 21.88 5.38 -10.27
N CYS A 118 21.23 4.96 -9.18
CA CYS A 118 21.74 4.03 -8.17
C CYS A 118 22.52 2.86 -8.77
N HIS A 119 21.86 1.93 -9.46
CA HIS A 119 22.51 0.70 -9.92
C HIS A 119 23.73 0.93 -10.84
N PRO A 120 23.70 1.76 -11.90
CA PRO A 120 24.90 2.07 -12.68
C PRO A 120 26.06 2.61 -11.84
N VAL A 121 25.79 3.54 -10.91
CA VAL A 121 26.80 4.17 -10.05
C VAL A 121 27.46 3.16 -9.13
N LEU A 122 26.66 2.29 -8.51
CA LEU A 122 27.17 1.22 -7.65
C LEU A 122 27.99 0.20 -8.48
N MET A 123 27.49 -0.18 -9.66
CA MET A 123 28.13 -1.18 -10.52
C MET A 123 29.52 -0.73 -10.97
N VAL A 124 29.67 0.52 -11.42
CA VAL A 124 30.98 1.09 -11.81
C VAL A 124 31.98 1.03 -10.65
N GLN A 125 31.58 1.49 -9.46
CA GLN A 125 32.45 1.54 -8.29
C GLN A 125 32.88 0.14 -7.83
N MET A 126 31.98 -0.84 -7.86
CA MET A 126 32.30 -2.24 -7.58
C MET A 126 33.29 -2.80 -8.59
N LEU A 127 33.03 -2.62 -9.88
CA LEU A 127 33.86 -3.14 -10.98
C LEU A 127 35.27 -2.57 -10.97
N GLN A 128 35.40 -1.24 -10.81
CA GLN A 128 36.70 -0.57 -10.73
C GLN A 128 37.54 -1.10 -9.57
N ARG A 129 36.92 -1.37 -8.41
CA ARG A 129 37.61 -1.97 -7.25
C ARG A 129 38.08 -3.40 -7.50
N HIS A 130 37.43 -4.13 -8.40
CA HIS A 130 37.83 -5.47 -8.83
C HIS A 130 38.79 -5.45 -10.03
N GLY A 131 39.33 -4.28 -10.40
CA GLY A 131 40.22 -4.13 -11.55
C GLY A 131 39.54 -4.37 -12.90
N PHE A 132 38.21 -4.35 -12.95
CA PHE A 132 37.46 -4.51 -14.19
C PHE A 132 37.33 -3.16 -14.91
N ASN A 133 37.83 -3.09 -16.14
CA ASN A 133 37.75 -1.88 -16.95
C ASN A 133 36.36 -1.76 -17.60
N CYS A 134 35.53 -0.86 -17.08
CA CYS A 134 34.17 -0.58 -17.57
C CYS A 134 34.05 0.81 -18.20
N VAL A 135 34.75 1.03 -19.32
CA VAL A 135 34.89 2.33 -19.97
C VAL A 135 33.53 2.88 -20.39
N TYR A 136 32.71 2.07 -21.06
CA TYR A 136 31.44 2.54 -21.62
C TYR A 136 30.39 2.77 -20.54
N LEU A 137 30.31 1.90 -19.53
CA LEU A 137 29.41 2.07 -18.41
C LEU A 137 29.80 3.28 -17.56
N ASN A 138 31.10 3.48 -17.30
CA ASN A 138 31.59 4.66 -16.59
C ASN A 138 31.29 5.94 -17.38
N ASP A 139 31.53 5.95 -18.69
CA ASP A 139 31.17 7.09 -19.53
C ASP A 139 29.65 7.34 -19.56
N TYR A 140 28.83 6.30 -19.57
CA TYR A 140 27.37 6.44 -19.44
C TYR A 140 26.96 7.09 -18.11
N VAL A 141 27.60 6.71 -17.00
CA VAL A 141 27.34 7.30 -15.69
C VAL A 141 27.75 8.78 -15.67
N CYS A 142 28.94 9.12 -16.18
CA CYS A 142 29.46 10.49 -16.18
C CYS A 142 28.77 11.41 -17.21
N ASN A 143 28.37 10.88 -18.36
CA ASN A 143 27.93 11.65 -19.53
C ASN A 143 26.53 11.25 -20.01
N ARG A 144 25.64 10.86 -19.10
CA ARG A 144 24.31 10.28 -19.41
C ARG A 144 23.49 11.06 -20.44
N ASN A 145 23.46 12.38 -20.35
CA ASN A 145 22.70 13.22 -21.29
C ASN A 145 23.23 13.07 -22.73
N ARG A 146 24.56 12.97 -22.93
CA ARG A 146 25.18 12.70 -24.23
C ARG A 146 24.70 11.38 -24.81
N TRP A 147 24.66 10.33 -24.00
CA TRP A 147 24.15 9.01 -24.41
C TRP A 147 22.67 9.06 -24.80
N PHE A 148 21.86 9.83 -24.06
CA PHE A 148 20.45 10.02 -24.39
C PHE A 148 20.27 10.76 -25.70
N THR A 149 21.06 11.80 -25.96
CA THR A 149 21.08 12.51 -27.25
C THR A 149 21.48 11.58 -28.38
N MET A 150 22.58 10.81 -28.22
CA MET A 150 23.02 9.83 -29.22
C MET A 150 21.92 8.83 -29.59
N VAL A 151 21.23 8.25 -28.60
CA VAL A 151 20.11 7.31 -28.84
C VAL A 151 18.92 8.03 -29.48
N ALA A 152 18.56 9.22 -29.00
CA ALA A 152 17.43 9.97 -29.52
C ALA A 152 17.64 10.33 -31.00
N ASP A 153 18.83 10.80 -31.35
CA ASP A 153 19.17 11.23 -32.71
C ASP A 153 19.28 10.03 -33.65
N PHE A 154 19.92 8.94 -33.22
CA PHE A 154 20.11 7.75 -34.06
C PHE A 154 18.79 7.08 -34.45
N TRP A 155 17.83 6.96 -33.51
CA TRP A 155 16.49 6.43 -33.79
C TRP A 155 15.46 7.50 -34.16
N GLN A 156 15.84 8.79 -34.21
CA GLN A 156 14.95 9.91 -34.51
C GLN A 156 13.68 9.90 -33.64
N LEU A 157 13.87 9.72 -32.33
CA LEU A 157 12.77 9.47 -31.39
C LEU A 157 11.74 10.60 -31.35
N ASP A 158 12.12 11.81 -31.71
CA ASP A 158 11.23 12.97 -31.85
C ASP A 158 10.11 12.75 -32.88
N LYS A 159 10.26 11.80 -33.80
CA LYS A 159 9.23 11.41 -34.77
C LYS A 159 8.25 10.35 -34.25
N HIS A 160 8.58 9.69 -33.15
CA HIS A 160 7.87 8.51 -32.66
C HIS A 160 7.23 8.69 -31.28
N VAL A 161 7.79 9.58 -30.46
CA VAL A 161 7.32 9.84 -29.11
C VAL A 161 7.33 11.35 -28.81
N ASP A 162 6.51 11.76 -27.85
CA ASP A 162 6.48 13.14 -27.42
C ASP A 162 7.84 13.57 -26.84
N LYS A 163 8.21 14.83 -27.07
CA LYS A 163 9.49 15.40 -26.60
C LYS A 163 9.71 15.21 -25.09
N ALA A 164 8.65 15.27 -24.30
CA ALA A 164 8.69 15.04 -22.86
C ALA A 164 9.02 13.58 -22.47
N GLU A 165 8.75 12.62 -23.35
CA GLU A 165 8.94 11.18 -23.13
C GLU A 165 10.27 10.64 -23.65
N ILE A 166 10.96 11.35 -24.55
CA ILE A 166 12.23 10.92 -25.16
C ILE A 166 13.23 10.47 -24.09
N ARG A 167 13.39 11.26 -23.03
CA ARG A 167 14.33 10.94 -21.94
C ARG A 167 14.00 9.61 -21.26
N ASP A 168 12.72 9.35 -20.99
CA ASP A 168 12.28 8.10 -20.38
C ASP A 168 12.45 6.92 -21.34
N CYS A 169 12.19 7.12 -22.64
CA CYS A 169 12.43 6.12 -23.68
C CYS A 169 13.90 5.69 -23.72
N CYS A 170 14.84 6.65 -23.75
CA CYS A 170 16.27 6.36 -23.70
C CYS A 170 16.64 5.64 -22.39
N LYS A 171 16.14 6.11 -21.24
CA LYS A 171 16.37 5.46 -19.94
C LYS A 171 15.92 3.99 -19.95
N ARG A 172 14.76 3.69 -20.52
CA ARG A 172 14.24 2.31 -20.62
C ARG A 172 15.13 1.40 -21.46
N LEU A 173 15.76 1.92 -22.52
CA LEU A 173 16.72 1.15 -23.32
C LEU A 173 17.92 0.71 -22.49
N PHE A 174 18.60 1.65 -21.82
CA PHE A 174 19.78 1.34 -21.01
C PHE A 174 19.45 0.39 -19.86
N LEU A 175 18.32 0.61 -19.16
CA LEU A 175 17.86 -0.32 -18.13
C LEU A 175 17.63 -1.73 -18.68
N ARG A 176 17.04 -1.85 -19.87
CA ARG A 176 16.82 -3.15 -20.51
C ARG A 176 18.15 -3.85 -20.83
N ILE A 177 19.11 -3.13 -21.42
CA ILE A 177 20.44 -3.67 -21.76
C ILE A 177 21.18 -4.11 -20.51
N MET A 178 21.22 -3.28 -19.46
CA MET A 178 21.91 -3.55 -18.20
C MET A 178 21.51 -4.87 -17.53
N TYR A 179 20.27 -5.31 -17.73
CA TYR A 179 19.76 -6.56 -17.19
C TYR A 179 19.63 -7.66 -18.25
N GLY A 180 20.46 -7.60 -19.31
CA GLY A 180 20.59 -8.65 -20.32
C GLY A 180 19.44 -8.72 -21.32
N GLY A 181 18.61 -7.69 -21.42
CA GLY A 181 17.64 -7.53 -22.49
C GLY A 181 18.28 -6.94 -23.75
N GLY A 182 17.63 -7.11 -24.90
CA GLY A 182 18.04 -6.53 -26.18
C GLY A 182 17.32 -5.22 -26.51
N TYR A 183 17.93 -4.43 -27.40
CA TYR A 183 17.31 -3.22 -27.96
C TYR A 183 16.15 -3.54 -28.93
N THR A 184 16.13 -4.73 -29.54
CA THR A 184 15.07 -5.15 -30.49
C THR A 184 13.68 -5.14 -29.90
N ASN A 185 13.51 -5.64 -28.66
CA ASN A 185 12.24 -5.54 -27.96
C ASN A 185 11.87 -4.08 -27.68
N TRP A 186 12.86 -3.21 -27.46
CA TRP A 186 12.62 -1.79 -27.16
C TRP A 186 12.19 -1.03 -28.41
N GLU A 187 12.80 -1.35 -29.56
CA GLU A 187 12.34 -0.90 -30.87
C GLU A 187 10.88 -1.32 -31.12
N ARG A 188 10.55 -2.59 -30.86
CA ARG A 188 9.17 -3.10 -31.04
C ARG A 188 8.17 -2.37 -30.16
N ASP A 189 8.49 -2.15 -28.88
CA ASP A 189 7.59 -1.46 -27.94
C ASP A 189 7.31 -0.02 -28.39
N LEU A 190 8.26 0.62 -29.05
CA LEU A 190 8.17 1.99 -29.58
C LEU A 190 7.78 2.06 -31.07
N LYS A 191 7.54 0.91 -31.73
CA LYS A 191 7.25 0.80 -33.17
C LYS A 191 8.31 1.50 -34.04
N LEU A 192 9.58 1.35 -33.68
CA LEU A 192 10.71 1.90 -34.43
C LEU A 192 11.13 0.93 -35.55
N ASP A 193 11.75 1.49 -36.59
CA ASP A 193 12.44 0.70 -37.60
C ASP A 193 13.63 -0.04 -36.97
N HIS A 194 13.77 -1.33 -37.29
CA HIS A 194 14.88 -2.12 -36.80
C HIS A 194 16.21 -1.63 -37.39
N LYS A 195 17.18 -1.36 -36.52
CA LYS A 195 18.54 -0.94 -36.91
C LYS A 195 19.56 -2.03 -36.59
N THR A 196 20.42 -2.36 -37.56
CA THR A 196 21.50 -3.34 -37.38
C THR A 196 22.86 -2.68 -37.11
N ASP A 197 23.09 -1.50 -37.70
CA ASP A 197 24.37 -0.78 -37.63
C ASP A 197 24.34 0.26 -36.51
N LEU A 198 24.41 -0.22 -35.26
CA LEU A 198 24.37 0.64 -34.07
C LEU A 198 25.61 1.54 -33.97
N PRO A 199 25.53 2.71 -33.30
CA PRO A 199 26.71 3.50 -32.97
C PRO A 199 27.76 2.67 -32.21
N ASP A 200 29.05 2.86 -32.53
CA ASP A 200 30.16 2.10 -31.96
C ASP A 200 30.16 2.13 -30.43
N GLU A 201 29.86 3.28 -29.83
CA GLU A 201 29.78 3.41 -28.37
C GLU A 201 28.65 2.57 -27.78
N LEU A 202 27.49 2.48 -28.45
CA LEU A 202 26.38 1.65 -28.01
C LEU A 202 26.68 0.16 -28.17
N GLN A 203 27.33 -0.24 -29.26
CA GLN A 203 27.82 -1.61 -29.43
C GLN A 203 28.82 -1.99 -28.33
N GLY A 204 29.76 -1.08 -28.06
CA GLY A 204 30.73 -1.19 -26.97
C GLY A 204 30.07 -1.36 -25.61
N PHE A 205 29.08 -0.52 -25.30
CA PHE A 205 28.29 -0.60 -24.07
C PHE A 205 27.56 -1.94 -23.93
N ILE A 206 26.87 -2.41 -24.97
CA ILE A 206 26.15 -3.69 -24.95
C ILE A 206 27.12 -4.86 -24.69
N LYS A 207 28.27 -4.87 -25.37
CA LYS A 207 29.30 -5.89 -25.19
C LYS A 207 29.88 -5.85 -23.79
N GLU A 208 30.19 -4.66 -23.27
CA GLU A 208 30.73 -4.48 -21.92
C GLU A 208 29.75 -4.94 -20.84
N VAL A 209 28.48 -4.54 -20.92
CA VAL A 209 27.42 -4.98 -20.01
C VAL A 209 27.25 -6.50 -20.04
N LYS A 210 27.31 -7.13 -21.23
CA LYS A 210 27.25 -8.58 -21.34
C LYS A 210 28.37 -9.27 -20.54
N ASN A 211 29.60 -8.74 -20.65
CA ASN A 211 30.75 -9.25 -19.91
C ASN A 211 30.61 -9.03 -18.40
N ILE A 212 30.05 -7.89 -17.97
CA ILE A 212 29.76 -7.62 -16.56
C ILE A 212 28.73 -8.63 -16.02
N ILE A 213 27.67 -8.91 -16.78
CA ILE A 213 26.68 -9.92 -16.39
C ILE A 213 27.34 -11.31 -16.30
N ASP A 214 28.21 -11.67 -17.24
CA ASP A 214 28.95 -12.94 -17.18
C ASP A 214 29.85 -13.03 -15.94
N LEU A 215 30.53 -11.93 -15.58
CA LEU A 215 31.31 -11.83 -14.34
C LEU A 215 30.42 -12.07 -13.12
N PHE A 216 29.29 -11.37 -13.02
CA PHE A 216 28.37 -11.49 -11.88
C PHE A 216 27.83 -12.92 -11.76
N VAL A 217 27.50 -13.56 -12.87
CA VAL A 217 27.05 -14.97 -12.90
C VAL A 217 28.16 -15.92 -12.46
N SER A 218 29.39 -15.71 -12.92
CA SER A 218 30.53 -16.56 -12.57
C SER A 218 30.91 -16.49 -11.09
N LEU A 219 30.78 -15.32 -10.48
CA LEU A 219 31.11 -15.08 -9.08
C LEU A 219 29.98 -15.44 -8.11
N ASN A 220 28.76 -15.68 -8.61
CA ASN A 220 27.57 -15.98 -7.80
C ASN A 220 26.87 -17.28 -8.25
N PRO A 221 27.54 -18.44 -8.24
CA PRO A 221 26.96 -19.70 -8.71
C PRO A 221 25.76 -20.17 -7.87
N GLU A 222 25.78 -19.98 -6.55
CA GLU A 222 24.68 -20.36 -5.65
C GLU A 222 23.42 -19.52 -5.89
N LEU A 223 23.61 -18.21 -6.13
CA LEU A 223 22.51 -17.32 -6.51
C LEU A 223 21.90 -17.74 -7.85
N LYS A 224 22.74 -18.05 -8.84
CA LYS A 224 22.28 -18.56 -10.14
C LYS A 224 21.44 -19.82 -9.95
N GLU A 225 21.92 -20.78 -9.17
CA GLU A 225 21.19 -22.01 -8.87
C GLU A 225 19.83 -21.73 -8.19
N SER A 226 19.82 -20.85 -7.18
CA SER A 226 18.59 -20.42 -6.50
C SER A 226 17.58 -19.82 -7.47
N ILE A 227 18.01 -18.93 -8.37
CA ILE A 227 17.15 -18.29 -9.37
C ILE A 227 16.60 -19.32 -10.36
N THR A 228 17.47 -20.24 -10.84
CA THR A 228 17.06 -21.29 -11.77
C THR A 228 15.99 -22.20 -11.17
N LYS A 229 16.07 -22.52 -9.87
CA LYS A 229 15.04 -23.34 -9.18
C LYS A 229 13.69 -22.64 -9.08
N THR A 230 13.68 -21.31 -8.94
CA THR A 230 12.44 -20.53 -8.78
C THR A 230 11.77 -20.13 -10.10
N LYS A 231 12.50 -20.13 -11.21
CA LYS A 231 11.97 -19.75 -12.52
C LYS A 231 11.52 -20.97 -13.29
N GLU A 232 10.24 -21.02 -13.62
CA GLU A 232 9.71 -21.98 -14.59
C GLU A 232 10.08 -21.54 -16.03
N GLY A 233 10.79 -22.37 -16.79
CA GLY A 233 11.09 -22.17 -18.21
C GLY A 233 12.38 -21.39 -18.54
N GLU A 234 12.50 -20.95 -19.80
CA GLU A 234 13.67 -20.26 -20.39
C GLU A 234 13.78 -18.76 -20.02
N GLY A 235 13.49 -18.39 -18.77
CA GLY A 235 13.60 -17.00 -18.33
C GLY A 235 15.03 -16.45 -18.44
N ASN A 236 15.18 -15.12 -18.53
CA ASN A 236 16.50 -14.46 -18.50
C ASN A 236 17.19 -14.62 -17.13
N ILE A 237 17.83 -15.78 -16.90
CA ILE A 237 18.50 -16.13 -15.64
C ILE A 237 19.70 -15.21 -15.41
N ARG A 238 20.51 -14.96 -16.44
CA ARG A 238 21.71 -14.12 -16.38
C ARG A 238 21.38 -12.70 -15.93
N GLY A 239 20.38 -12.08 -16.56
CA GLY A 239 19.87 -10.77 -16.19
C GLY A 239 19.30 -10.73 -14.76
N SER A 240 18.63 -11.80 -14.33
CA SER A 240 18.12 -11.90 -12.96
C SER A 240 19.22 -12.03 -11.91
N VAL A 241 20.31 -12.73 -12.19
CA VAL A 241 21.49 -12.73 -11.31
C VAL A 241 22.03 -11.31 -11.17
N CYS A 242 22.25 -10.62 -12.28
CA CYS A 242 22.72 -9.23 -12.28
C CYS A 242 21.80 -8.31 -11.47
N SER A 243 20.49 -8.37 -11.74
CA SER A 243 19.48 -7.60 -11.01
C SER A 243 19.52 -7.89 -9.52
N THR A 244 19.58 -9.17 -9.12
CA THR A 244 19.55 -9.56 -7.71
C THR A 244 20.80 -9.12 -6.95
N VAL A 245 21.98 -9.17 -7.57
CA VAL A 245 23.22 -8.59 -7.00
C VAL A 245 23.03 -7.10 -6.72
N MET A 246 22.54 -6.34 -7.69
CA MET A 246 22.36 -4.89 -7.51
C MET A 246 21.29 -4.57 -6.45
N LEU A 247 20.18 -5.32 -6.45
CA LEU A 247 19.11 -5.17 -5.46
C LEU A 247 19.60 -5.46 -4.03
N GLU A 248 20.54 -6.39 -3.84
CA GLU A 248 21.14 -6.67 -2.52
C GLU A 248 21.98 -5.48 -2.03
N LYS A 249 22.76 -4.86 -2.94
CA LYS A 249 23.55 -3.66 -2.62
C LYS A 249 22.66 -2.46 -2.34
N GLU A 250 21.61 -2.28 -3.14
CA GLU A 250 20.59 -1.25 -2.91
C GLU A 250 19.95 -1.43 -1.53
N ASN A 251 19.51 -2.64 -1.19
CA ASN A 251 18.90 -2.93 0.10
C ASN A 251 19.83 -2.57 1.26
N ALA A 252 21.11 -2.95 1.19
CA ALA A 252 22.09 -2.60 2.23
C ALA A 252 22.31 -1.09 2.38
N ILE A 253 22.26 -0.31 1.29
CA ILE A 253 22.32 1.16 1.36
C ILE A 253 21.06 1.71 2.04
N LEU A 254 19.88 1.19 1.71
CA LEU A 254 18.63 1.58 2.38
C LEU A 254 18.66 1.26 3.88
N GLU A 255 19.27 0.14 4.28
CA GLU A 255 19.47 -0.20 5.69
C GLU A 255 20.36 0.81 6.41
N ILE A 256 21.45 1.27 5.77
CA ILE A 256 22.33 2.32 6.31
C ILE A 256 21.53 3.62 6.52
N ILE A 257 20.76 4.03 5.51
CA ILE A 257 19.90 5.21 5.58
C ILE A 257 18.87 5.07 6.72
N TYR A 258 18.19 3.94 6.81
CA TYR A 258 17.21 3.65 7.86
C TYR A 258 17.83 3.74 9.26
N LEU A 259 18.97 3.08 9.47
CA LEU A 259 19.64 3.08 10.77
C LEU A 259 20.10 4.48 11.17
N TYR A 260 20.53 5.31 10.22
CA TYR A 260 20.85 6.71 10.46
C TYR A 260 19.60 7.50 10.88
N LEU A 261 18.52 7.41 10.12
CA LEU A 261 17.26 8.10 10.44
C LEU A 261 16.65 7.63 11.77
N LYS A 262 16.76 6.35 12.09
CA LYS A 262 16.34 5.80 13.38
C LYS A 262 17.09 6.45 14.54
N ARG A 263 18.41 6.62 14.44
CA ARG A 263 19.22 7.32 15.46
C ARG A 263 18.82 8.79 15.62
N ARG A 264 18.31 9.42 14.56
CA ARG A 264 17.79 10.80 14.57
C ARG A 264 16.33 10.93 15.06
N GLY A 265 15.66 9.83 15.38
CA GLY A 265 14.24 9.85 15.74
C GLY A 265 13.28 9.95 14.55
N ALA A 266 13.78 9.84 13.31
CA ALA A 266 13.00 9.93 12.07
C ALA A 266 12.70 8.57 11.42
N GLY A 267 13.16 7.45 12.01
CA GLY A 267 13.10 6.12 11.38
C GLY A 267 11.77 5.35 11.53
N GLN A 268 10.77 5.88 12.25
CA GLN A 268 9.49 5.17 12.45
C GLN A 268 8.45 5.46 11.37
N THR A 269 8.43 6.68 10.85
CA THR A 269 7.49 7.10 9.80
C THR A 269 8.23 7.28 8.49
N MET A 270 8.31 6.19 7.72
CA MET A 270 8.93 6.19 6.42
C MET A 270 8.38 5.05 5.54
N SER A 271 8.62 5.15 4.24
CA SER A 271 8.35 4.10 3.27
C SER A 271 9.63 3.75 2.52
N LEU A 272 9.85 2.46 2.22
CA LEU A 272 10.88 2.03 1.28
C LEU A 272 10.33 2.20 -0.13
N CYS A 273 11.03 2.95 -0.98
CA CYS A 273 10.56 3.30 -2.32
C CYS A 273 11.65 3.06 -3.36
N ALA A 274 11.79 1.79 -3.77
CA ALA A 274 12.84 1.36 -4.71
C ALA A 274 14.23 1.77 -4.22
N ASP A 275 15.01 2.49 -5.03
CA ASP A 275 16.33 3.04 -4.71
C ASP A 275 16.29 4.28 -3.79
N GLY A 276 15.15 4.54 -3.18
CA GLY A 276 14.90 5.66 -2.29
C GLY A 276 14.03 5.33 -1.10
N ILE A 277 13.73 6.37 -0.34
CA ILE A 277 12.84 6.32 0.81
C ILE A 277 11.93 7.55 0.82
N MET A 278 10.74 7.39 1.39
CA MET A 278 9.89 8.53 1.73
C MET A 278 9.93 8.75 3.24
N ILE A 279 10.14 10.00 3.67
CA ILE A 279 10.11 10.40 5.09
C ILE A 279 9.11 11.52 5.31
N LYS A 280 8.70 11.78 6.56
CA LYS A 280 7.86 12.94 6.86
C LYS A 280 8.57 14.24 6.49
N LYS A 281 7.81 15.22 5.98
CA LYS A 281 8.34 16.55 5.63
C LYS A 281 9.08 17.24 6.79
N GLU A 282 8.55 17.13 8.00
CA GLU A 282 9.15 17.71 9.21
C GLU A 282 10.53 17.11 9.56
N CYS A 283 10.84 15.91 9.06
CA CYS A 283 12.14 15.27 9.26
C CYS A 283 13.17 15.65 8.18
N TYR A 284 12.75 16.34 7.12
CA TYR A 284 13.62 16.72 6.02
C TYR A 284 14.21 18.11 6.22
N ASN A 285 15.49 18.25 5.90
CA ASN A 285 16.16 19.52 5.65
C ASN A 285 17.24 19.32 4.56
N GLU A 286 17.77 20.39 3.99
CA GLU A 286 18.74 20.30 2.88
C GLU A 286 20.05 19.60 3.28
N LEU A 287 20.47 19.71 4.55
CA LEU A 287 21.69 19.06 5.05
C LEU A 287 21.53 17.54 5.17
N LEU A 288 20.31 17.03 5.36
CA LEU A 288 20.05 15.60 5.52
C LEU A 288 20.56 14.79 4.32
N LEU A 289 20.41 15.30 3.09
CA LEU A 289 20.92 14.62 1.91
C LEU A 289 22.43 14.39 2.03
N LYS A 290 23.17 15.42 2.46
CA LYS A 290 24.63 15.34 2.58
C LYS A 290 25.06 14.43 3.72
N GLU A 291 24.33 14.46 4.83
CA GLU A 291 24.56 13.56 5.96
C GLU A 291 24.36 12.10 5.56
N LEU A 292 23.32 11.79 4.79
CA LEU A 292 23.07 10.44 4.27
C LEU A 292 24.15 9.98 3.30
N GLU A 293 24.58 10.84 2.36
CA GLU A 293 25.69 10.54 1.45
C GLU A 293 26.98 10.19 2.21
N VAL A 294 27.30 10.98 3.26
CA VAL A 294 28.48 10.76 4.10
C VAL A 294 28.36 9.46 4.89
N GLU A 295 27.19 9.18 5.49
CA GLU A 295 26.96 7.94 6.22
C GLU A 295 27.09 6.72 5.29
N ILE A 296 26.51 6.79 4.09
CA ILE A 296 26.62 5.72 3.08
C ILE A 296 28.09 5.50 2.73
N PHE A 297 28.85 6.55 2.44
CA PHE A 297 30.26 6.43 2.14
C PHE A 297 31.05 5.80 3.32
N ILE A 298 30.85 6.29 4.54
CA ILE A 298 31.54 5.80 5.74
C ILE A 298 31.20 4.33 6.05
N LYS A 299 29.99 3.86 5.73
CA LYS A 299 29.54 2.51 6.06
C LYS A 299 29.70 1.50 4.95
N SER A 300 29.71 1.95 3.69
CA SER A 300 29.73 1.06 2.52
C SER A 300 30.93 1.26 1.59
N GLY A 301 31.55 2.43 1.63
CA GLY A 301 32.54 2.86 0.63
C GLY A 301 31.94 3.35 -0.69
N PHE A 302 30.62 3.27 -0.88
CA PHE A 302 29.97 3.82 -2.06
C PHE A 302 29.86 5.33 -1.98
N ILE A 303 30.21 6.00 -3.07
CA ILE A 303 29.94 7.42 -3.30
C ILE A 303 28.65 7.48 -4.11
N VAL A 304 27.61 8.05 -3.51
CA VAL A 304 26.29 8.23 -4.15
C VAL A 304 25.88 9.68 -4.08
N HIS A 305 24.94 10.08 -4.94
CA HIS A 305 24.28 11.37 -4.84
C HIS A 305 22.79 11.14 -4.53
N LEU A 306 22.28 11.77 -3.48
CA LEU A 306 20.84 11.75 -3.18
C LEU A 306 20.19 13.05 -3.62
N SER A 307 18.97 12.92 -4.14
CA SER A 307 18.15 14.05 -4.56
C SER A 307 16.76 13.96 -3.93
N LYS A 308 16.15 15.13 -3.71
CA LYS A 308 14.72 15.24 -3.40
C LYS A 308 13.93 15.15 -4.71
N LYS A 309 13.01 14.19 -4.81
CA LYS A 309 12.06 14.10 -5.93
C LYS A 309 10.77 14.82 -5.58
N GLU A 310 10.33 15.69 -6.49
CA GLU A 310 9.04 16.34 -6.37
C GLU A 310 7.89 15.37 -6.68
N MET A 311 6.82 15.47 -5.88
CA MET A 311 5.62 14.65 -6.04
C MET A 311 4.55 15.40 -6.85
N ASP A 312 4.88 15.72 -8.10
CA ASP A 312 4.08 16.58 -8.99
C ASP A 312 3.04 15.84 -9.84
N GLN A 313 3.14 14.51 -9.95
CA GLN A 313 2.23 13.68 -10.77
C GLN A 313 0.90 13.28 -10.08
N GLY A 314 0.54 13.91 -8.97
CA GLY A 314 -0.72 13.64 -8.25
C GLY A 314 -1.96 14.18 -8.97
N PHE A 315 -3.14 13.73 -8.56
CA PHE A 315 -4.41 14.30 -9.02
C PHE A 315 -4.68 15.62 -8.28
N ASN A 316 -4.95 16.69 -9.04
CA ASN A 316 -5.20 18.02 -8.47
C ASN A 316 -6.68 18.29 -8.18
N ASP A 317 -7.57 17.70 -8.97
CA ASP A 317 -9.01 17.81 -8.80
C ASP A 317 -9.59 16.41 -8.58
N LEU A 318 -9.66 15.97 -7.32
CA LEU A 318 -10.26 14.69 -6.98
C LEU A 318 -11.79 14.75 -6.97
N ASP A 319 -12.36 15.91 -6.67
CA ASP A 319 -13.79 16.06 -6.38
C ASP A 319 -14.64 15.92 -7.64
N SER A 320 -14.16 16.39 -8.79
CA SER A 320 -14.86 16.21 -10.08
C SER A 320 -14.91 14.76 -10.57
N HIS A 321 -14.09 13.87 -9.99
CA HIS A 321 -13.97 12.47 -10.38
C HIS A 321 -14.71 11.50 -9.46
N ILE A 322 -15.36 12.00 -8.40
CA ILE A 322 -16.10 11.14 -7.46
C ILE A 322 -17.36 10.60 -8.13
N VAL A 323 -17.42 9.29 -8.32
CA VAL A 323 -18.59 8.59 -8.87
C VAL A 323 -19.52 8.05 -7.79
N GLN A 324 -19.03 7.90 -6.55
CA GLN A 324 -19.80 7.42 -5.39
C GLN A 324 -19.65 8.38 -4.21
N HIS A 325 -20.70 9.15 -3.91
CA HIS A 325 -20.73 10.05 -2.76
C HIS A 325 -21.03 9.29 -1.47
N LEU A 326 -20.00 8.68 -0.89
CA LEU A 326 -20.04 8.10 0.44
C LEU A 326 -19.48 9.11 1.46
N PRO A 327 -20.13 9.28 2.64
CA PRO A 327 -19.61 10.16 3.67
C PRO A 327 -18.22 9.67 4.12
N PHE A 328 -17.28 10.61 4.23
CA PHE A 328 -15.99 10.34 4.86
C PHE A 328 -16.12 10.47 6.38
N VAL A 329 -15.57 9.51 7.11
CA VAL A 329 -15.53 9.52 8.57
C VAL A 329 -14.08 9.25 8.98
N PRO A 330 -13.35 10.27 9.44
CA PRO A 330 -11.96 10.11 9.85
C PRO A 330 -11.82 9.03 10.94
N ASN A 331 -10.73 8.26 10.91
CA ASN A 331 -10.40 7.27 11.95
C ASN A 331 -11.46 6.19 12.19
N GLN A 332 -12.40 5.97 11.26
CA GLN A 332 -13.34 4.85 11.39
C GLN A 332 -12.61 3.55 11.08
N ASP A 333 -12.79 2.54 11.93
CA ASP A 333 -12.40 1.18 11.59
C ASP A 333 -13.30 0.68 10.44
N TYR A 334 -12.85 0.93 9.21
CA TYR A 334 -13.58 0.55 7.99
C TYR A 334 -13.68 -0.96 7.80
N SER A 335 -13.07 -1.78 8.68
CA SER A 335 -13.34 -3.22 8.70
C SER A 335 -14.83 -3.50 8.95
N GLU A 336 -15.51 -2.70 9.78
CA GLU A 336 -16.95 -2.84 10.02
C GLU A 336 -17.81 -2.48 8.81
N ILE A 337 -17.51 -1.35 8.14
CA ILE A 337 -18.25 -0.93 6.94
C ILE A 337 -18.05 -1.92 5.79
N ASN A 338 -16.83 -2.40 5.59
CA ASN A 338 -16.54 -3.42 4.59
C ASN A 338 -17.16 -4.78 4.96
N ALA A 339 -17.22 -5.12 6.25
CA ALA A 339 -17.95 -6.30 6.71
C ALA A 339 -19.46 -6.17 6.43
N ILE A 340 -20.05 -4.98 6.61
CA ILE A 340 -21.45 -4.71 6.26
C ILE A 340 -21.67 -4.80 4.75
N LEU A 341 -20.80 -4.22 3.92
CA LEU A 341 -20.91 -4.29 2.46
C LEU A 341 -20.78 -5.73 1.95
N ASN A 342 -19.76 -6.47 2.39
CA ASN A 342 -19.60 -7.89 2.06
C ASN A 342 -20.81 -8.73 2.50
N ARG A 343 -21.41 -8.38 3.64
CA ARG A 343 -22.63 -9.00 4.15
C ARG A 343 -23.83 -8.71 3.26
N LEU A 344 -23.97 -7.49 2.75
CA LEU A 344 -25.05 -7.11 1.83
C LEU A 344 -24.90 -7.80 0.45
N THR A 345 -23.68 -7.99 -0.03
CA THR A 345 -23.41 -8.76 -1.25
C THR A 345 -23.78 -10.23 -1.10
N LEU A 346 -23.29 -10.91 -0.06
CA LEU A 346 -23.66 -12.31 0.23
C LEU A 346 -25.17 -12.48 0.42
N MET A 347 -25.82 -11.51 1.06
CA MET A 347 -27.28 -11.48 1.21
C MET A 347 -28.03 -11.40 -0.11
N TYR A 348 -27.52 -10.61 -1.06
CA TYR A 348 -28.13 -10.48 -2.37
C TYR A 348 -27.97 -11.76 -3.19
N ASP A 349 -26.84 -12.45 -3.08
CA ASP A 349 -26.61 -13.73 -3.75
C ASP A 349 -27.51 -14.86 -3.17
N ASP A 350 -27.67 -14.93 -1.85
CA ASP A 350 -28.63 -15.84 -1.22
C ASP A 350 -30.07 -15.54 -1.64
N PHE A 351 -30.42 -14.25 -1.78
CA PHE A 351 -31.73 -13.85 -2.27
C PHE A 351 -31.96 -14.27 -3.72
N LYS A 352 -30.95 -14.10 -4.61
CA LYS A 352 -30.99 -14.55 -6.02
C LYS A 352 -31.28 -16.04 -6.17
N LEU A 353 -30.79 -16.86 -5.25
CA LEU A 353 -31.02 -18.31 -5.22
C LEU A 353 -32.38 -18.70 -4.62
N SER A 354 -33.11 -17.75 -4.01
CA SER A 354 -34.41 -18.01 -3.41
C SER A 354 -35.54 -18.11 -4.43
N GLU A 355 -36.58 -18.88 -4.11
CA GLU A 355 -37.78 -19.00 -4.96
C GLU A 355 -38.52 -17.66 -5.20
N TYR A 356 -38.19 -16.62 -4.43
CA TYR A 356 -38.78 -15.29 -4.43
C TYR A 356 -38.06 -14.32 -5.36
N TYR A 357 -36.86 -14.67 -5.86
CA TYR A 357 -36.17 -13.88 -6.86
C TYR A 357 -36.87 -13.99 -8.22
N VAL A 358 -36.83 -12.90 -8.98
CA VAL A 358 -37.36 -12.82 -10.34
C VAL A 358 -36.30 -12.12 -11.18
N ASP A 359 -35.93 -12.70 -12.32
CA ASP A 359 -34.98 -12.07 -13.24
C ASP A 359 -35.40 -10.64 -13.62
N GLY A 360 -34.44 -9.70 -13.57
CA GLY A 360 -34.64 -8.27 -13.81
C GLY A 360 -34.82 -7.45 -12.52
N ILE A 361 -34.30 -7.94 -11.39
CA ILE A 361 -34.30 -7.24 -10.11
C ILE A 361 -32.92 -6.61 -9.85
N ASP A 362 -32.84 -5.28 -9.98
CA ASP A 362 -31.61 -4.50 -9.81
C ASP A 362 -31.55 -3.77 -8.46
N ILE A 363 -30.36 -3.68 -7.86
CA ILE A 363 -30.12 -2.85 -6.66
C ILE A 363 -30.11 -1.38 -7.07
N VAL A 364 -30.94 -0.56 -6.43
CA VAL A 364 -31.09 0.88 -6.78
C VAL A 364 -30.46 1.79 -5.75
N LYS A 365 -30.41 1.38 -4.47
CA LYS A 365 -29.90 2.23 -3.40
C LYS A 365 -29.50 1.43 -2.16
N GLU A 366 -28.34 1.74 -1.60
CA GLU A 366 -27.85 1.20 -0.33
C GLU A 366 -27.98 2.26 0.78
N LYS A 367 -28.51 1.87 1.93
CA LYS A 367 -28.44 2.62 3.19
C LYS A 367 -28.15 1.64 4.32
N GLN A 368 -27.46 2.09 5.38
CA GLN A 368 -27.09 1.27 6.54
C GLN A 368 -28.20 0.26 6.92
N ASN A 369 -27.92 -1.03 6.68
CA ASN A 369 -28.78 -2.21 6.94
C ASN A 369 -30.02 -2.41 6.04
N CYS A 370 -30.11 -1.75 4.87
CA CYS A 370 -31.23 -1.86 3.95
C CYS A 370 -30.80 -1.72 2.47
N LEU A 371 -31.15 -2.71 1.64
CA LEU A 371 -31.06 -2.63 0.17
C LEU A 371 -32.43 -2.26 -0.40
N THR A 372 -32.45 -1.23 -1.24
CA THR A 372 -33.63 -0.89 -2.04
C THR A 372 -33.50 -1.56 -3.40
N ILE A 373 -34.51 -2.34 -3.76
CA ILE A 373 -34.51 -3.23 -4.90
C ILE A 373 -35.58 -2.76 -5.90
N LYS A 374 -35.21 -2.59 -7.18
CA LYS A 374 -36.19 -2.31 -8.24
C LYS A 374 -36.86 -3.61 -8.64
N CYS A 375 -38.17 -3.66 -8.55
CA CYS A 375 -38.95 -4.79 -9.03
C CYS A 375 -39.65 -4.39 -10.33
N ASN A 376 -38.93 -4.38 -11.46
CA ASN A 376 -39.51 -4.02 -12.77
C ASN A 376 -39.64 -5.24 -13.68
N THR A 377 -40.38 -6.25 -13.22
CA THR A 377 -40.35 -7.58 -13.85
C THR A 377 -41.53 -7.82 -14.77
N ARG A 378 -42.57 -6.96 -14.80
CA ARG A 378 -43.90 -7.22 -15.42
C ARG A 378 -44.50 -8.58 -15.04
N LYS A 379 -43.96 -9.22 -14.00
CA LYS A 379 -44.31 -10.54 -13.50
C LYS A 379 -44.99 -10.38 -12.14
N LYS A 380 -45.86 -11.33 -11.80
CA LYS A 380 -46.55 -11.37 -10.51
C LYS A 380 -45.56 -11.69 -9.40
N CYS A 381 -45.34 -10.77 -8.47
CA CYS A 381 -44.48 -11.00 -7.31
C CYS A 381 -45.04 -12.12 -6.46
N LYS A 382 -44.23 -13.13 -6.16
CA LYS A 382 -44.67 -14.26 -5.33
C LYS A 382 -44.94 -13.86 -3.88
N LEU A 383 -44.31 -12.79 -3.38
CA LEU A 383 -44.49 -12.32 -2.01
C LEU A 383 -45.83 -11.60 -1.81
N CYS A 384 -46.08 -10.52 -2.56
CA CYS A 384 -47.28 -9.70 -2.38
C CYS A 384 -48.40 -10.05 -3.35
N LYS A 385 -48.18 -10.98 -4.29
CA LYS A 385 -49.12 -11.40 -5.35
C LYS A 385 -49.54 -10.28 -6.30
N VAL A 386 -48.83 -9.14 -6.32
CA VAL A 386 -49.05 -8.00 -7.23
C VAL A 386 -48.15 -8.11 -8.45
N THR A 387 -48.65 -7.78 -9.64
CA THR A 387 -47.83 -7.64 -10.86
C THR A 387 -47.21 -6.25 -10.90
N HIS A 388 -45.87 -6.16 -10.81
CA HIS A 388 -45.19 -4.86 -10.78
C HIS A 388 -44.99 -4.32 -12.20
N THR A 389 -45.56 -3.15 -12.49
CA THR A 389 -45.24 -2.33 -13.67
C THR A 389 -44.18 -1.29 -13.36
N THR A 390 -44.16 -0.77 -12.13
CA THR A 390 -43.08 -0.01 -11.48
C THR A 390 -43.21 -0.19 -9.96
N GLY A 391 -42.11 -0.36 -9.22
CA GLY A 391 -42.18 -0.51 -7.75
C GLY A 391 -40.83 -0.82 -7.10
N TYR A 392 -40.75 -0.55 -5.79
CA TYR A 392 -39.56 -0.79 -4.97
C TYR A 392 -39.86 -1.84 -3.88
N GLY A 393 -38.96 -2.80 -3.74
CA GLY A 393 -38.87 -3.68 -2.58
C GLY A 393 -37.73 -3.25 -1.66
N TYR A 394 -37.78 -3.67 -0.40
CA TYR A 394 -36.72 -3.43 0.57
C TYR A 394 -36.24 -4.76 1.14
N LEU A 395 -34.93 -4.97 1.15
CA LEU A 395 -34.30 -6.06 1.90
C LEU A 395 -33.61 -5.45 3.12
N LYS A 396 -34.02 -5.82 4.32
CA LYS A 396 -33.44 -5.31 5.58
C LYS A 396 -33.09 -6.45 6.53
N ILE A 397 -32.20 -6.16 7.46
CA ILE A 397 -31.92 -7.03 8.61
C ILE A 397 -32.76 -6.51 9.79
N ASN A 398 -33.55 -7.37 10.44
CA ASN A 398 -34.27 -6.97 11.66
C ASN A 398 -33.39 -7.11 12.92
N ASP A 399 -33.90 -6.67 14.07
CA ASP A 399 -33.16 -6.66 15.34
C ASP A 399 -32.73 -8.06 15.80
N ASN A 400 -33.43 -9.10 15.33
CA ASN A 400 -33.09 -10.51 15.58
C ASN A 400 -32.05 -11.05 14.58
N GLY A 401 -31.56 -10.21 13.67
CA GLY A 401 -30.63 -10.48 12.57
C GLY A 401 -31.19 -11.33 11.44
N ASN A 402 -32.51 -11.50 11.36
CA ASN A 402 -33.15 -12.24 10.28
C ASN A 402 -33.31 -11.35 9.04
N PHE A 403 -33.26 -11.96 7.86
CA PHE A 403 -33.50 -11.23 6.62
C PHE A 403 -34.98 -10.98 6.45
N VAL A 404 -35.35 -9.74 6.15
CA VAL A 404 -36.73 -9.35 5.88
C VAL A 404 -36.79 -8.74 4.50
N PHE A 405 -37.44 -9.44 3.57
CA PHE A 405 -37.81 -8.88 2.28
C PHE A 405 -39.22 -8.30 2.38
N SER A 406 -39.38 -7.01 2.13
CA SER A 406 -40.64 -6.29 2.21
C SER A 406 -41.03 -5.72 0.85
N CYS A 407 -42.29 -5.94 0.44
CA CYS A 407 -42.85 -5.44 -0.80
C CYS A 407 -44.35 -5.14 -0.61
N HIS A 408 -44.77 -3.89 -0.85
CA HIS A 408 -46.18 -3.44 -0.77
C HIS A 408 -46.89 -3.85 0.54
N GLY A 409 -46.22 -3.66 1.68
CA GLY A 409 -46.76 -4.01 3.01
C GLY A 409 -46.68 -5.49 3.36
N CYS A 410 -46.40 -6.39 2.41
CA CYS A 410 -46.09 -7.79 2.69
C CYS A 410 -44.61 -7.95 3.04
N SER A 411 -44.29 -8.80 4.02
CA SER A 411 -42.90 -9.09 4.40
C SER A 411 -42.68 -10.59 4.55
N LYS A 412 -41.53 -11.10 4.07
CA LYS A 412 -41.06 -12.46 4.32
C LYS A 412 -39.80 -12.41 5.17
N VAL A 413 -39.80 -13.17 6.26
CA VAL A 413 -38.65 -13.35 7.12
C VAL A 413 -37.94 -14.65 6.75
N PHE A 414 -36.66 -14.57 6.41
CA PHE A 414 -35.79 -15.73 6.24
C PHE A 414 -34.99 -15.92 7.53
N LYS A 415 -35.17 -17.09 8.16
CA LYS A 415 -34.45 -17.44 9.39
C LYS A 415 -32.98 -17.74 9.05
N LYS A 416 -32.08 -17.30 9.92
CA LYS A 416 -30.61 -17.44 9.76
C LYS A 416 -30.19 -18.89 9.54
N SER A 417 -29.14 -19.09 8.72
CA SER A 417 -28.32 -20.30 8.75
C SER A 417 -27.37 -20.27 9.95
N ASP A 418 -26.91 -21.44 10.41
CA ASP A 418 -26.00 -21.55 11.57
C ASP A 418 -24.71 -20.74 11.40
N LYS A 419 -24.23 -20.58 10.17
CA LYS A 419 -23.10 -19.70 9.83
C LYS A 419 -23.35 -18.22 10.17
N GLY A 420 -24.58 -17.74 10.01
CA GLY A 420 -24.96 -16.36 10.37
C GLY A 420 -25.10 -16.12 11.88
N LEU A 421 -25.22 -17.19 12.67
CA LEU A 421 -25.36 -17.12 14.13
C LEU A 421 -24.01 -16.93 14.83
N ALA A 422 -22.96 -17.60 14.35
CA ALA A 422 -21.59 -17.42 14.81
C ALA A 422 -21.05 -16.01 14.52
N LEU A 423 -21.34 -15.46 13.33
CA LEU A 423 -20.91 -14.11 12.94
C LEU A 423 -21.53 -12.99 13.79
N MET A 424 -22.79 -13.15 14.25
CA MET A 424 -23.50 -12.12 15.03
C MET A 424 -23.03 -11.99 16.47
N ARG A 425 -22.51 -13.07 17.07
CA ARG A 425 -21.93 -13.01 18.43
C ARG A 425 -20.69 -12.13 18.46
N ASN A 426 -19.94 -12.07 17.36
CA ASN A 426 -18.77 -11.19 17.23
C ASN A 426 -19.20 -9.72 17.11
N VAL A 427 -20.23 -9.43 16.28
CA VAL A 427 -20.78 -8.07 16.10
C VAL A 427 -21.41 -7.49 17.38
N GLN A 428 -22.04 -8.32 18.22
CA GLN A 428 -22.58 -7.85 19.50
C GLN A 428 -21.45 -7.53 20.50
N ARG A 429 -20.34 -8.27 20.47
CA ARG A 429 -19.13 -7.96 21.25
C ARG A 429 -18.48 -6.66 20.78
N GLU A 430 -18.29 -6.52 19.47
CA GLU A 430 -17.63 -5.36 18.86
C GLU A 430 -18.46 -4.08 18.96
N ASN A 431 -19.79 -4.13 18.83
CA ASN A 431 -20.64 -2.96 19.10
C ASN A 431 -20.60 -2.52 20.56
N ILE A 432 -20.42 -3.44 21.51
CA ILE A 432 -20.23 -3.08 22.91
C ILE A 432 -18.88 -2.36 23.07
N ASP A 433 -17.82 -2.87 22.45
CA ASP A 433 -16.47 -2.26 22.51
C ASP A 433 -16.39 -0.90 21.78
N ASN A 434 -17.07 -0.74 20.64
CA ASN A 434 -17.08 0.50 19.85
C ASN A 434 -17.96 1.59 20.45
N ASN A 435 -19.08 1.24 21.09
CA ASN A 435 -19.85 2.19 21.89
C ASN A 435 -19.08 2.62 23.15
N ILE A 436 -18.27 1.73 23.74
CA ILE A 436 -17.35 2.11 24.82
C ILE A 436 -16.32 3.13 24.30
N GLN A 437 -15.70 2.90 23.14
CA GLN A 437 -14.69 3.82 22.58
C GLN A 437 -15.25 5.18 22.11
N GLN A 438 -16.46 5.25 21.55
CA GLN A 438 -17.06 6.53 21.12
C GLN A 438 -17.51 7.42 22.29
N PHE A 439 -17.77 6.84 23.46
CA PHE A 439 -18.17 7.61 24.64
C PHE A 439 -17.00 8.11 25.50
N PHE A 440 -15.78 7.59 25.29
CA PHE A 440 -14.58 8.03 26.01
C PHE A 440 -13.53 8.60 25.04
N THR A 441 -13.62 9.89 24.72
CA THR A 441 -12.44 10.66 24.31
C THR A 441 -11.64 11.01 25.57
N LEU A 442 -10.85 10.04 26.05
CA LEU A 442 -9.86 10.27 27.09
C LEU A 442 -8.56 10.70 26.42
N ASP A 443 -8.11 11.92 26.74
CA ASP A 443 -6.70 12.28 26.56
C ASP A 443 -5.87 11.36 27.46
N THR A 444 -5.12 10.46 26.83
CA THR A 444 -4.29 9.45 27.53
C THR A 444 -2.83 9.90 27.66
N THR A 445 -2.54 11.17 27.42
CA THR A 445 -1.18 11.71 27.62
C THR A 445 -0.81 11.63 29.11
N GLY A 446 -0.09 10.58 29.49
CA GLY A 446 0.36 10.30 30.86
C GLY A 446 -0.32 9.14 31.59
N VAL A 447 -1.24 8.40 30.96
CA VAL A 447 -1.93 7.27 31.61
C VAL A 447 -1.27 5.93 31.25
N GLU A 448 -0.52 5.34 32.19
CA GLU A 448 -0.13 3.94 32.09
C GLU A 448 -1.35 3.04 32.32
N MET A 449 -1.73 2.27 31.29
CA MET A 449 -2.79 1.26 31.42
C MET A 449 -2.30 0.10 32.29
N ILE A 450 -2.87 -0.03 33.48
CA ILE A 450 -2.79 -1.27 34.26
C ILE A 450 -3.66 -2.31 33.54
N ARG A 451 -3.01 -3.29 32.91
CA ARG A 451 -3.67 -4.52 32.51
C ARG A 451 -3.89 -5.39 33.75
N GLU A 452 -5.10 -5.93 33.83
CA GLU A 452 -5.59 -7.01 34.71
C GLU A 452 -6.52 -6.62 35.89
N GLN A 453 -7.75 -7.17 35.80
CA GLN A 453 -8.73 -7.45 36.85
C GLN A 453 -9.25 -6.26 37.68
N SER A 454 -10.22 -5.54 37.11
CA SER A 454 -10.98 -4.49 37.77
C SER A 454 -11.89 -5.01 38.89
N GLN A 455 -11.66 -4.57 40.13
CA GLN A 455 -12.72 -4.11 41.03
C GLN A 455 -12.18 -2.88 41.77
N PHE A 456 -12.98 -1.80 41.81
CA PHE A 456 -12.86 -0.63 42.71
C PHE A 456 -12.05 0.62 42.27
N LEU A 457 -12.73 1.69 41.78
CA LEU A 457 -12.56 3.15 42.05
C LEU A 457 -12.94 4.08 40.88
N GLY A 458 -13.52 5.25 41.20
CA GLY A 458 -13.88 6.35 40.27
C GLY A 458 -13.98 7.73 40.97
N CYS A 459 -14.01 8.80 40.16
CA CYS A 459 -13.72 10.23 40.48
C CYS A 459 -14.95 11.16 40.41
N ASP A 460 -15.04 12.23 41.20
CA ASP A 460 -16.15 13.22 41.14
C ASP A 460 -15.81 14.53 40.39
N GLU A 461 -16.76 15.47 40.33
CA GLU A 461 -16.81 16.59 39.36
C GLU A 461 -15.69 17.65 39.50
N ALA A 462 -14.81 17.55 40.51
CA ALA A 462 -13.56 18.31 40.59
C ALA A 462 -12.32 17.53 40.12
N GLY A 463 -12.49 16.27 39.70
CA GLY A 463 -11.39 15.36 39.39
C GLY A 463 -10.78 14.67 40.62
N VAL A 464 -11.55 14.43 41.70
CA VAL A 464 -11.05 13.69 42.88
C VAL A 464 -11.70 12.31 43.05
N ILE A 465 -10.88 11.26 43.15
CA ILE A 465 -11.26 9.86 43.36
C ILE A 465 -11.57 9.60 44.83
N VAL A 466 -12.68 8.91 45.14
CA VAL A 466 -12.98 8.52 46.53
C VAL A 466 -13.45 7.06 46.67
N PHE A 467 -12.98 6.40 47.72
CA PHE A 467 -13.35 5.02 48.12
C PHE A 467 -14.20 5.02 49.39
N LYS A 468 -15.21 4.14 49.49
CA LYS A 468 -16.06 4.09 50.70
C LYS A 468 -15.34 3.36 51.84
N LYS A 469 -15.39 3.90 53.07
CA LYS A 469 -14.95 3.16 54.27
C LYS A 469 -15.89 3.43 55.44
N GLY A 470 -16.75 2.45 55.75
CA GLY A 470 -17.78 2.59 56.78
C GLY A 470 -18.86 3.63 56.42
N PHE A 471 -19.95 3.58 57.17
CA PHE A 471 -21.14 4.44 57.09
C PHE A 471 -22.28 4.08 56.12
N ASP A 472 -23.43 4.09 56.79
CA ASP A 472 -24.77 3.69 56.43
C ASP A 472 -25.36 4.44 55.25
N ASN A 473 -26.28 3.73 54.61
CA ASN A 473 -27.49 4.19 53.94
C ASN A 473 -27.44 5.51 53.14
N LYS A 474 -27.60 5.29 51.82
CA LYS A 474 -28.30 6.12 50.83
C LYS A 474 -27.46 7.14 50.04
N PHE A 475 -26.98 6.62 48.91
CA PHE A 475 -26.78 7.29 47.60
C PHE A 475 -25.77 8.45 47.48
N LEU A 476 -25.30 8.66 46.24
CA LEU A 476 -24.55 9.83 45.78
C LEU A 476 -25.27 10.42 44.57
N LEU A 477 -25.49 11.74 44.60
CA LEU A 477 -26.15 12.52 43.55
C LEU A 477 -25.17 12.80 42.39
N LEU A 478 -25.70 12.78 41.16
CA LEU A 478 -25.09 13.40 39.97
C LEU A 478 -25.99 14.56 39.54
N HIS A 479 -25.41 15.75 39.34
CA HIS A 479 -26.11 16.90 38.78
C HIS A 479 -25.88 16.94 37.27
N SER A 480 -26.92 16.66 36.48
CA SER A 480 -27.05 17.26 35.14
C SER A 480 -28.49 17.17 34.67
N ASP A 481 -28.99 18.31 34.19
CA ASP A 481 -30.22 18.40 33.40
C ASP A 481 -30.10 17.51 32.17
N MET A 482 -30.62 16.29 32.28
CA MET A 482 -30.66 15.33 31.19
C MET A 482 -32.08 14.78 31.09
N GLY A 483 -32.79 15.22 30.04
CA GLY A 483 -34.19 14.91 29.82
C GLY A 483 -34.53 13.42 29.84
N LYS A 484 -35.81 13.15 30.15
CA LYS A 484 -36.48 11.85 30.43
C LYS A 484 -36.15 10.64 29.53
N GLY A 485 -35.46 10.80 28.40
CA GLY A 485 -35.11 9.70 27.50
C GLY A 485 -33.85 8.91 27.90
N LYS A 486 -32.97 9.48 28.74
CA LYS A 486 -31.65 8.88 29.05
C LYS A 486 -31.67 7.89 30.23
N THR A 487 -32.71 7.92 31.06
CA THR A 487 -32.88 7.03 32.21
C THR A 487 -33.28 5.60 31.81
N THR A 488 -33.96 5.46 30.67
CA THR A 488 -34.45 4.16 30.17
C THR A 488 -33.31 3.28 29.65
N PHE A 489 -32.26 3.88 29.09
CA PHE A 489 -31.10 3.18 28.53
C PHE A 489 -30.27 2.46 29.62
N ILE A 490 -30.12 3.09 30.79
CA ILE A 490 -29.38 2.51 31.94
C ILE A 490 -30.13 1.32 32.54
N ASN A 491 -31.47 1.37 32.58
CA ASN A 491 -32.29 0.24 33.05
C ASN A 491 -32.17 -0.99 32.13
N THR A 492 -31.96 -0.81 30.83
CA THR A 492 -31.80 -1.91 29.88
C THR A 492 -30.45 -2.63 30.04
N ILE A 493 -29.39 -1.90 30.38
CA ILE A 493 -28.04 -2.47 30.60
C ILE A 493 -27.98 -3.27 31.91
N MET A 494 -28.69 -2.82 32.95
CA MET A 494 -28.69 -3.46 34.27
C MET A 494 -29.57 -4.72 34.37
N GLN A 495 -30.36 -5.05 33.34
CA GLN A 495 -31.25 -6.21 33.32
C GLN A 495 -30.69 -7.47 32.65
N TYR A 496 -29.47 -7.43 32.10
CA TYR A 496 -28.75 -8.64 31.70
C TYR A 496 -27.76 -9.03 32.80
N LYS A 497 -28.22 -9.90 33.71
CA LYS A 497 -27.38 -10.78 34.54
C LYS A 497 -27.59 -12.21 34.11
#